data_AF-A0A3B9BPM8-F1
#
_entry.id   AF-A0A3B9BPM8-F1
#
_cell.length_a   1.000
_cell.length_b   1.000
_cell.length_c   1.000
_cell.angle_alpha   90.00
_cell.angle_beta   90.00
_cell.angle_gamma   90.00
#
_symmetry.space_group_name_H-M   'P 1'
#
loop_
_entity.id
_entity.type
_entity.pdbx_description
1 polymer ?
#
loop_
_entity_poly.entity_id
_entity_poly.type
_entity_poly.pdbx_seq_one_letter_code
_entity_poly.pdbx_strand_id
1 'polypeptide(L)'
;MVGQDTADRALHAAQARLTGGISPISIASAAFNWTLQLANAPGRQLGLAHQALENGLRLSNYSYRRLMQMPAAAPFAPRSGDRRFNDPAWQALPFDIIAQSHFALEDWWRSATTNIRGLRPHHSDQVSFLAQQMLDFVAPCNFPWSNPRILRAAMSSGGRSLALGARNLVEDISRRINREPSPALAAFKVGEQVATSKGDVVFRNDLIELIQYAPTTKKVHPEPILIIPAWIMKFYILDLSPENSLVNFLVSRGHTVFMVSWKNPSTDDRNLSLDDYRRLGVMAALDTVSRIVPEQRIHATGYCLGG
;
A
#
# COMPACT_ATOMS: atom_id res chain seq x y z
N MET A 1 9.31 26.69 -29.91
CA MET A 1 8.76 25.38 -29.51
C MET A 1 9.50 24.76 -28.32
N VAL A 2 10.84 24.66 -28.29
CA VAL A 2 11.60 24.09 -27.15
C VAL A 2 11.32 24.74 -25.78
N GLY A 3 11.03 26.05 -25.74
CA GLY A 3 10.72 26.78 -24.50
C GLY A 3 9.33 26.54 -23.90
N GLN A 4 8.35 26.13 -24.72
CA GLN A 4 7.00 25.82 -24.24
C GLN A 4 6.97 24.44 -23.56
N ASP A 5 7.58 23.43 -24.19
CA ASP A 5 7.70 22.08 -23.63
C ASP A 5 8.47 22.04 -22.30
N THR A 6 9.43 22.96 -22.10
CA THR A 6 10.19 23.04 -20.84
C THR A 6 9.39 23.66 -19.71
N ALA A 7 8.59 24.70 -19.99
CA ALA A 7 7.69 25.31 -19.02
C ALA A 7 6.58 24.32 -18.60
N ASP A 8 5.99 23.60 -19.55
CA ASP A 8 4.93 22.63 -19.29
C ASP A 8 5.44 21.44 -18.47
N ARG A 9 6.64 20.93 -18.78
CA ARG A 9 7.29 19.87 -17.97
C ARG A 9 7.59 20.35 -16.55
N ALA A 10 8.05 21.59 -16.37
CA ALA A 10 8.31 22.15 -15.05
C ALA A 10 7.01 22.29 -14.24
N LEU A 11 5.93 22.74 -14.87
CA LEU A 11 4.61 22.81 -14.25
C LEU A 11 4.11 21.42 -13.84
N HIS A 12 4.17 20.44 -14.75
CA HIS A 12 3.75 19.06 -14.44
C HIS A 12 4.61 18.41 -13.36
N ALA A 13 5.93 18.68 -13.34
CA ALA A 13 6.81 18.20 -12.28
C ALA A 13 6.45 18.83 -10.91
N ALA A 14 6.13 20.12 -10.89
CA ALA A 14 5.66 20.79 -9.67
C ALA A 14 4.31 20.22 -9.20
N GLN A 15 3.36 20.04 -10.12
CA GLN A 15 2.07 19.41 -9.85
C GLN A 15 2.24 17.99 -9.29
N ALA A 16 3.04 17.15 -9.95
CA ALA A 16 3.29 15.77 -9.51
C ALA A 16 3.90 15.70 -8.11
N ARG A 17 4.79 16.65 -7.75
CA ARG A 17 5.34 16.73 -6.38
C ARG A 17 4.27 17.13 -5.36
N LEU A 18 3.41 18.08 -5.70
CA LEU A 18 2.32 18.52 -4.83
C LEU A 18 1.24 17.44 -4.64
N THR A 19 1.02 16.61 -5.66
CA THR A 19 -0.09 15.64 -5.69
C THR A 19 0.35 14.20 -5.43
N GLY A 20 1.64 13.98 -5.17
CA GLY A 20 2.21 12.64 -5.02
C GLY A 20 2.11 11.79 -6.30
N GLY A 21 2.10 12.42 -7.48
CA GLY A 21 2.02 11.75 -8.78
C GLY A 21 0.59 11.49 -9.28
N ILE A 22 -0.44 11.88 -8.52
CA ILE A 22 -1.83 11.73 -8.94
C ILE A 22 -2.24 12.93 -9.81
N SER A 23 -2.87 12.67 -10.97
CA SER A 23 -3.32 13.74 -11.87
C SER A 23 -4.55 14.48 -11.30
N PRO A 24 -4.45 15.78 -10.96
CA PRO A 24 -5.59 16.57 -10.46
C PRO A 24 -6.70 16.70 -11.50
N ILE A 25 -6.31 16.81 -12.78
CA ILE A 25 -7.24 16.95 -13.90
C ILE A 25 -8.06 15.67 -14.06
N SER A 26 -7.44 14.49 -13.91
CA SER A 26 -8.15 13.22 -13.96
C SER A 26 -9.19 13.12 -12.84
N ILE A 27 -8.79 13.44 -11.60
CA ILE A 27 -9.70 13.43 -10.44
C ILE A 27 -10.86 14.42 -10.66
N ALA A 28 -10.54 15.67 -11.00
CA ALA A 28 -11.53 16.72 -11.19
C ALA A 28 -12.50 16.36 -12.32
N SER A 29 -11.99 15.82 -13.43
CA SER A 29 -12.82 15.40 -14.57
C SER A 29 -13.74 14.25 -14.18
N ALA A 30 -13.26 13.26 -13.44
CA ALA A 30 -14.09 12.14 -12.98
C ALA A 30 -15.19 12.61 -12.03
N ALA A 31 -14.83 13.43 -11.04
CA ALA A 31 -15.78 13.99 -10.07
C ALA A 31 -16.82 14.91 -10.74
N PHE A 32 -16.39 15.75 -11.68
CA PHE A 32 -17.28 16.63 -12.43
C PHE A 32 -18.27 15.84 -13.30
N ASN A 33 -17.79 14.84 -14.05
CA ASN A 33 -18.65 13.97 -14.85
C ASN A 33 -19.65 13.21 -13.99
N TRP A 34 -19.20 12.64 -12.86
CA TRP A 34 -20.08 11.98 -11.89
C TRP A 34 -21.17 12.92 -11.39
N THR A 35 -20.79 14.14 -10.99
CA THR A 35 -21.73 15.15 -10.47
C THR A 35 -22.77 15.52 -11.51
N LEU A 36 -22.38 15.82 -12.75
CA LEU A 36 -23.31 16.21 -13.82
C LEU A 36 -24.25 15.06 -14.22
N GLN A 37 -23.75 13.82 -14.28
CA GLN A 37 -24.59 12.66 -14.60
C GLN A 37 -25.59 12.37 -13.47
N LEU A 38 -25.15 12.48 -12.22
CA LEU A 38 -26.04 12.30 -11.07
C LEU A 38 -27.08 13.43 -10.99
N ALA A 39 -26.69 14.67 -11.28
CA ALA A 39 -27.60 15.82 -11.34
C ALA A 39 -28.70 15.64 -12.41
N ASN A 40 -28.36 15.03 -13.55
CA ASN A 40 -29.28 14.75 -14.66
C ASN A 40 -30.02 13.40 -14.55
N ALA A 41 -29.97 12.73 -13.39
CA ALA A 41 -30.57 11.42 -13.19
C ALA A 41 -31.61 11.43 -12.03
N PRO A 42 -32.81 12.00 -12.23
CA PRO A 42 -33.81 12.16 -11.15
C PRO A 42 -34.24 10.82 -10.53
N GLY A 43 -34.39 9.76 -11.33
CA GLY A 43 -34.68 8.43 -10.81
C GLY A 43 -33.57 7.86 -9.92
N ARG A 44 -32.30 8.15 -10.24
CA ARG A 44 -31.16 7.74 -9.39
C ARG A 44 -31.12 8.55 -8.10
N GLN A 45 -31.39 9.86 -8.17
CA GLN A 45 -31.48 10.73 -7.00
C GLN A 45 -32.58 10.25 -6.03
N LEU A 46 -33.77 9.95 -6.53
CA LEU A 46 -34.87 9.38 -5.73
C LEU A 46 -34.46 8.04 -5.11
N GLY A 47 -33.81 7.16 -5.86
CA GLY A 47 -33.30 5.89 -5.34
C GLY A 47 -32.27 6.08 -4.22
N LEU A 48 -31.34 7.03 -4.36
CA LEU A 48 -30.36 7.35 -3.32
C LEU A 48 -30.98 8.02 -2.09
N ALA A 49 -31.98 8.87 -2.28
CA ALA A 49 -32.74 9.47 -1.19
C ALA A 49 -33.54 8.41 -0.42
N HIS A 50 -34.14 7.46 -1.14
CA HIS A 50 -34.83 6.32 -0.54
C HIS A 50 -33.87 5.43 0.26
N GLN A 51 -32.70 5.09 -0.30
CA GLN A 51 -31.68 4.32 0.41
C GLN A 51 -31.15 5.07 1.64
N ALA A 52 -30.95 6.39 1.56
CA ALA A 52 -30.54 7.19 2.72
C ALA A 52 -31.58 7.13 3.85
N LEU A 53 -32.86 7.27 3.51
CA LEU A 53 -33.97 7.13 4.46
C LEU A 53 -34.01 5.74 5.08
N GLU A 54 -33.92 4.69 4.25
CA GLU A 54 -33.89 3.31 4.72
C GLU A 54 -32.71 3.05 5.65
N ASN A 55 -31.51 3.49 5.28
CA ASN A 55 -30.32 3.34 6.11
C ASN A 55 -30.45 4.09 7.44
N GLY A 56 -31.02 5.30 7.42
CA GLY A 56 -31.32 6.09 8.61
C GLY A 56 -32.34 5.41 9.53
N LEU A 57 -33.41 4.83 8.99
CA LEU A 57 -34.41 4.09 9.76
C LEU A 57 -33.83 2.81 10.37
N ARG A 58 -33.06 2.03 9.59
CA ARG A 58 -32.35 0.84 10.06
C ARG A 58 -31.40 1.17 11.22
N LEU A 59 -30.59 2.21 11.06
CA LEU A 59 -29.66 2.68 12.09
C LEU A 59 -30.39 3.20 13.33
N SER A 60 -31.48 3.95 13.15
CA SER A 60 -32.28 4.50 14.26
C SER A 60 -32.95 3.37 15.06
N ASN A 61 -33.56 2.40 14.40
CA ASN A 61 -34.15 1.23 15.06
C ASN A 61 -33.08 0.38 15.78
N TYR A 62 -31.91 0.17 15.15
CA TYR A 62 -30.78 -0.50 15.80
C TYR A 62 -30.33 0.25 17.05
N SER A 63 -30.07 1.55 16.93
CA SER A 63 -29.61 2.41 18.04
C SER A 63 -30.62 2.41 19.19
N TYR A 64 -31.91 2.57 18.90
CA TYR A 64 -32.98 2.50 19.88
C TYR A 64 -32.97 1.16 20.63
N ARG A 65 -32.94 0.04 19.90
CA ARG A 65 -32.92 -1.30 20.52
C ARG A 65 -31.68 -1.52 21.37
N ARG A 66 -30.50 -1.08 20.92
CA ARG A 66 -29.25 -1.19 21.67
C ARG A 66 -29.27 -0.38 22.96
N LEU A 67 -29.74 0.88 22.91
CA LEU A 67 -29.90 1.73 24.09
C LEU A 67 -30.91 1.15 25.09
N MET A 68 -31.97 0.50 24.60
CA MET A 68 -32.96 -0.20 25.43
C MET A 68 -32.54 -1.62 25.83
N GLN A 69 -31.28 -2.02 25.57
CA GLN A 69 -30.74 -3.35 25.87
C GLN A 69 -31.55 -4.52 25.28
N MET A 70 -32.26 -4.26 24.17
CA MET A 70 -33.04 -5.25 23.44
C MET A 70 -32.15 -5.98 22.41
N PRO A 71 -32.47 -7.25 22.07
CA PRO A 71 -31.80 -7.94 20.98
C PRO A 71 -31.92 -7.17 19.66
N ALA A 72 -30.77 -6.87 19.05
CA ALA A 72 -30.68 -6.16 17.77
C ALA A 72 -29.56 -6.77 16.93
N ALA A 73 -29.90 -7.24 15.73
CA ALA A 73 -28.91 -7.60 14.72
C ALA A 73 -28.32 -6.31 14.11
N ALA A 74 -27.02 -6.30 13.89
CA ALA A 74 -26.35 -5.18 13.23
C ALA A 74 -26.90 -5.00 11.80
N PRO A 75 -27.45 -3.82 11.43
CA PRO A 75 -28.02 -3.60 10.12
C PRO A 75 -26.97 -3.49 9.00
N PHE A 76 -25.73 -3.15 9.35
CA PHE A 76 -24.63 -2.98 8.41
C PHE A 76 -23.42 -3.82 8.84
N ALA A 77 -22.68 -4.29 7.84
CA ALA A 77 -21.44 -5.03 8.03
C ALA A 77 -20.26 -4.23 7.47
N PRO A 78 -19.06 -4.38 8.05
CA PRO A 78 -17.84 -3.83 7.46
C PRO A 78 -17.62 -4.44 6.07
N ARG A 79 -16.91 -3.71 5.20
CA ARG A 79 -16.48 -4.24 3.91
C ARG A 79 -15.67 -5.52 4.09
N SER A 80 -15.79 -6.44 3.13
CA SER A 80 -14.98 -7.67 3.11
C SER A 80 -13.49 -7.34 3.26
N GLY A 81 -12.85 -7.97 4.24
CA GLY A 81 -11.43 -7.77 4.55
C GLY A 81 -11.11 -6.56 5.42
N ASP A 82 -12.08 -5.71 5.79
CA ASP A 82 -11.83 -4.62 6.74
C ASP A 82 -11.70 -5.15 8.16
N ARG A 83 -10.49 -5.01 8.73
CA ARG A 83 -10.15 -5.49 10.08
C ARG A 83 -10.15 -4.39 11.14
N ARG A 84 -10.42 -3.12 10.76
CA ARG A 84 -10.29 -1.95 11.65
C ARG A 84 -11.24 -2.02 12.86
N PHE A 85 -12.38 -2.69 12.69
CA PHE A 85 -13.45 -2.79 13.69
C PHE A 85 -13.52 -4.17 14.38
N ASN A 86 -12.48 -5.00 14.26
CA ASN A 86 -12.50 -6.38 14.80
C ASN A 86 -12.34 -6.49 16.31
N ASP A 87 -11.85 -5.44 16.99
CA ASP A 87 -11.70 -5.46 18.46
C ASP A 87 -13.09 -5.56 19.12
N PRO A 88 -13.32 -6.47 20.09
CA PRO A 88 -14.60 -6.61 20.78
C PRO A 88 -15.12 -5.31 21.41
N ALA A 89 -14.23 -4.36 21.71
CA ALA A 89 -14.61 -3.05 22.23
C ALA A 89 -15.53 -2.25 21.29
N TRP A 90 -15.50 -2.54 19.98
CA TRP A 90 -16.41 -1.94 19.00
C TRP A 90 -17.85 -2.43 19.12
N GLN A 91 -18.12 -3.48 19.89
CA GLN A 91 -19.48 -3.98 20.15
C GLN A 91 -20.14 -3.32 21.37
N ALA A 92 -19.39 -2.49 22.11
CA ALA A 92 -19.90 -1.78 23.28
C ALA A 92 -20.46 -0.41 22.89
N LEU A 93 -21.50 0.05 23.59
CA LEU A 93 -21.99 1.42 23.47
C LEU A 93 -20.94 2.43 23.97
N PRO A 94 -20.80 3.61 23.32
CA PRO A 94 -21.49 4.06 22.10
C PRO A 94 -20.77 3.65 20.79
N PHE A 95 -19.67 2.89 20.87
CA PHE A 95 -18.79 2.59 19.74
C PHE A 95 -19.45 1.72 18.67
N ASP A 96 -20.37 0.84 19.07
CA ASP A 96 -21.17 0.05 18.14
C ASP A 96 -22.04 0.92 17.22
N ILE A 97 -22.74 1.90 17.77
CA ILE A 97 -23.55 2.87 17.02
C ILE A 97 -22.66 3.73 16.12
N ILE A 98 -21.49 4.16 16.61
CA ILE A 98 -20.53 4.94 15.81
C ILE A 98 -20.03 4.13 14.61
N ALA A 99 -19.67 2.85 14.82
CA ALA A 99 -19.24 1.97 13.74
C ALA A 99 -20.38 1.71 12.73
N GLN A 100 -21.59 1.41 13.20
CA GLN A 100 -22.76 1.21 12.32
C GLN A 100 -23.12 2.47 11.53
N SER A 101 -22.94 3.66 12.11
CA SER A 101 -23.13 4.94 11.41
C SER A 101 -22.13 5.09 10.26
N HIS A 102 -20.87 4.71 10.50
CA HIS A 102 -19.84 4.73 9.46
C HIS A 102 -20.16 3.72 8.34
N PHE A 103 -20.55 2.49 8.67
CA PHE A 103 -20.91 1.49 7.66
C PHE A 103 -22.15 1.87 6.85
N ALA A 104 -23.13 2.53 7.46
CA ALA A 104 -24.29 3.07 6.75
C ALA A 104 -23.90 4.14 5.72
N LEU A 105 -22.90 4.97 6.06
CA LEU A 105 -22.36 5.98 5.16
C LEU A 105 -21.56 5.34 4.01
N GLU A 106 -20.76 4.31 4.30
CA GLU A 106 -20.05 3.53 3.28
C GLU A 106 -21.02 2.83 2.30
N ASP A 107 -22.10 2.24 2.82
CA ASP A 107 -23.14 1.59 2.00
C ASP A 107 -23.81 2.59 1.04
N TRP A 108 -24.17 3.78 1.56
CA TRP A 108 -24.79 4.81 0.74
C TRP A 108 -23.85 5.35 -0.34
N TRP A 109 -22.60 5.66 0.02
CA TRP A 109 -21.61 6.17 -0.94
C TRP A 109 -21.25 5.15 -2.02
N ARG A 110 -21.20 3.86 -1.66
CA ARG A 110 -21.01 2.79 -2.64
C ARG A 110 -22.12 2.78 -3.68
N SER A 111 -23.37 2.97 -3.28
CA SER A 111 -24.47 3.17 -4.24
C SER A 111 -24.31 4.47 -5.01
N ALA A 112 -23.97 5.59 -4.36
CA ALA A 112 -23.86 6.89 -5.01
C ALA A 112 -22.79 6.94 -6.12
N THR A 113 -21.74 6.11 -6.04
CA THR A 113 -20.61 6.12 -6.98
C THR A 113 -20.61 4.97 -7.99
N THR A 114 -21.47 3.96 -7.83
CA THR A 114 -21.57 2.81 -8.74
C THR A 114 -22.82 2.86 -9.62
N ASN A 115 -22.74 2.21 -10.79
CA ASN A 115 -23.87 1.99 -11.70
C ASN A 115 -24.61 3.27 -12.14
N ILE A 116 -23.87 4.35 -12.40
CA ILE A 116 -24.46 5.60 -12.89
C ILE A 116 -24.60 5.53 -14.41
N ARG A 117 -25.84 5.61 -14.89
CA ARG A 117 -26.15 5.62 -16.32
C ARG A 117 -25.44 6.79 -17.00
N GLY A 118 -24.75 6.52 -18.11
CA GLY A 118 -24.02 7.53 -18.88
C GLY A 118 -22.60 7.83 -18.39
N LEU A 119 -22.18 7.29 -17.23
CA LEU A 119 -20.81 7.38 -16.77
C LEU A 119 -19.99 6.20 -17.31
N ARG A 120 -18.80 6.48 -17.85
CA ARG A 120 -17.86 5.41 -18.26
C ARG A 120 -17.44 4.59 -17.03
N PRO A 121 -17.29 3.26 -17.14
CA PRO A 121 -16.88 2.41 -16.01
C PRO A 121 -15.64 2.94 -15.29
N HIS A 122 -14.62 3.34 -16.05
CA HIS A 122 -13.39 3.92 -15.50
C HIS A 122 -13.60 5.16 -14.61
N HIS A 123 -14.50 6.08 -14.98
CA HIS A 123 -14.80 7.26 -14.13
C HIS A 123 -15.62 6.86 -12.89
N SER A 124 -16.51 5.86 -13.02
CA SER A 124 -17.23 5.30 -11.88
C SER A 124 -16.27 4.69 -10.87
N ASP A 125 -15.29 3.91 -11.33
CA ASP A 125 -14.26 3.28 -10.50
C ASP A 125 -13.38 4.33 -9.81
N GLN A 126 -12.96 5.37 -10.54
CA GLN A 126 -12.17 6.47 -9.97
C GLN A 126 -12.92 7.19 -8.85
N VAL A 127 -14.18 7.59 -9.09
CA VAL A 127 -14.96 8.30 -8.07
C VAL A 127 -15.31 7.40 -6.90
N SER A 128 -15.63 6.12 -7.14
CA SER A 128 -15.86 5.14 -6.09
C SER A 128 -14.63 4.94 -5.22
N PHE A 129 -13.45 4.79 -5.84
CA PHE A 129 -12.18 4.70 -5.14
C PHE A 129 -11.92 5.94 -4.28
N LEU A 130 -12.05 7.15 -4.84
CA LEU A 130 -11.83 8.40 -4.12
C LEU A 130 -12.82 8.60 -2.96
N ALA A 131 -14.10 8.31 -3.17
CA ALA A 131 -15.10 8.36 -2.12
C ALA A 131 -14.74 7.40 -0.98
N GLN A 132 -14.33 6.17 -1.31
CA GLN A 132 -13.87 5.22 -0.30
C GLN A 132 -12.62 5.72 0.43
N GLN A 133 -11.65 6.32 -0.25
CA GLN A 133 -10.47 6.90 0.42
C GLN A 133 -10.86 8.02 1.40
N MET A 134 -11.81 8.88 1.02
CA MET A 134 -12.30 9.95 1.89
C MET A 134 -13.04 9.39 3.10
N LEU A 135 -13.86 8.35 2.92
CA LEU A 135 -14.53 7.64 4.01
C LEU A 135 -13.54 6.94 4.94
N ASP A 136 -12.54 6.26 4.37
CA ASP A 136 -11.48 5.60 5.11
C ASP A 136 -10.64 6.60 5.91
N PHE A 137 -10.46 7.83 5.40
CA PHE A 137 -9.78 8.92 6.11
C PHE A 137 -10.57 9.41 7.33
N VAL A 138 -11.90 9.60 7.18
CA VAL A 138 -12.78 10.04 8.29
C VAL A 138 -13.32 8.88 9.14
N ALA A 139 -12.80 7.66 8.96
CA ALA A 139 -13.25 6.51 9.71
C ALA A 139 -13.05 6.71 11.23
N PRO A 140 -14.02 6.30 12.08
CA PRO A 140 -13.95 6.51 13.53
C PRO A 140 -12.72 5.89 14.21
N CYS A 141 -12.13 4.85 13.62
CA CYS A 141 -10.93 4.21 14.14
C CYS A 141 -9.69 5.11 14.06
N ASN A 142 -9.69 6.15 13.22
CA ASN A 142 -8.53 7.02 13.02
C ASN A 142 -8.42 8.12 14.08
N PHE A 143 -9.49 8.37 14.85
CA PHE A 143 -9.52 9.46 15.81
C PHE A 143 -9.45 8.93 17.25
N PRO A 144 -8.58 9.50 18.12
CA PRO A 144 -8.41 9.05 19.50
C PRO A 144 -9.70 9.04 20.32
N TRP A 145 -10.60 10.00 20.10
CA TRP A 145 -11.83 10.17 20.87
C TRP A 145 -12.96 9.21 20.47
N SER A 146 -12.89 8.59 19.29
CA SER A 146 -13.89 7.62 18.80
C SER A 146 -13.34 6.20 18.71
N ASN A 147 -12.07 5.98 19.05
CA ASN A 147 -11.45 4.66 19.01
C ASN A 147 -11.41 4.04 20.43
N PRO A 148 -12.17 2.96 20.68
CA PRO A 148 -12.26 2.37 22.02
C PRO A 148 -10.94 1.77 22.52
N ARG A 149 -10.04 1.34 21.62
CA ARG A 149 -8.72 0.80 21.99
C ARG A 149 -7.82 1.90 22.55
N ILE A 150 -7.85 3.07 21.91
CA ILE A 150 -7.05 4.23 22.35
C ILE A 150 -7.58 4.72 23.70
N LEU A 151 -8.90 4.89 23.82
CA LEU A 151 -9.51 5.32 25.08
C LEU A 151 -9.22 4.35 26.23
N ARG A 152 -9.37 3.04 26.00
CA ARG A 152 -9.03 2.02 27.00
C ARG A 152 -7.55 2.08 27.40
N ALA A 153 -6.64 2.19 26.44
CA ALA A 153 -5.20 2.30 26.70
C ALA A 153 -4.83 3.61 27.43
N ALA A 154 -5.52 4.71 27.12
CA ALA A 154 -5.35 5.97 27.83
C ALA A 154 -5.82 5.84 29.28
N MET A 155 -7.00 5.25 29.51
CA MET A 155 -7.52 5.00 30.86
C MET A 155 -6.63 4.07 31.68
N SER A 156 -6.22 2.92 31.12
CA SER A 156 -5.42 1.93 31.84
C SER A 156 -4.00 2.40 32.17
N SER A 157 -3.45 3.31 31.36
CA SER A 157 -2.12 3.89 31.58
C SER A 157 -2.14 5.22 32.33
N GLY A 158 -3.32 5.70 32.76
CA GLY A 158 -3.47 7.03 33.37
C GLY A 158 -3.04 8.18 32.44
N GLY A 159 -3.20 8.02 31.13
CA GLY A 159 -2.82 8.99 30.10
C GLY A 159 -1.35 8.90 29.65
N ARG A 160 -0.53 8.04 30.27
CA ARG A 160 0.89 7.89 29.91
C ARG A 160 1.09 7.44 28.46
N SER A 161 0.20 6.62 27.91
CA SER A 161 0.25 6.19 26.51
C SER A 161 0.15 7.37 25.53
N LEU A 162 -0.75 8.33 25.81
CA LEU A 162 -0.92 9.55 25.02
C LEU A 162 0.28 10.48 25.15
N ALA A 163 0.80 10.66 26.38
CA ALA A 163 1.98 11.48 26.61
C ALA A 163 3.22 10.94 25.87
N LEU A 164 3.43 9.62 25.90
CA LEU A 164 4.49 8.97 25.13
C LEU A 164 4.27 9.11 23.62
N GLY A 165 3.04 8.92 23.14
CA GLY A 165 2.69 9.11 21.73
C GLY A 165 2.97 10.54 21.25
N ALA A 166 2.62 11.55 22.05
CA ALA A 166 2.89 12.96 21.73
C ALA A 166 4.40 13.26 21.70
N ARG A 167 5.16 12.71 22.65
CA ARG A 167 6.63 12.83 22.64
C ARG A 167 7.23 12.21 21.37
N ASN A 168 6.79 11.01 21.00
CA ASN A 168 7.24 10.34 19.78
C ASN A 168 6.88 11.16 18.53
N LEU A 169 5.68 11.75 18.48
CA LEU A 169 5.27 12.62 17.37
C LEU A 169 6.18 13.85 17.23
N VAL A 170 6.51 14.52 18.34
CA VAL A 170 7.42 15.68 18.32
C VAL A 170 8.81 15.28 17.85
N GLU A 171 9.32 14.15 18.32
CA GLU A 171 10.60 13.59 17.89
C GLU A 171 10.58 13.27 16.39
N ASP A 172 9.54 12.60 15.90
CA ASP A 172 9.39 12.25 14.49
C ASP A 172 9.31 13.50 13.59
N ILE A 173 8.60 14.55 14.01
CA ILE A 173 8.54 15.82 13.29
C ILE A 173 9.91 16.47 13.23
N SER A 174 10.61 16.58 14.37
CA SER A 174 11.96 17.17 14.43
C SER A 174 12.93 16.41 13.55
N ARG A 175 12.93 15.08 13.58
CA ARG A 175 13.78 14.23 12.74
C ARG A 175 13.46 14.37 11.26
N ARG A 176 12.18 14.44 10.88
CA ARG A 176 11.78 14.67 9.47
C ARG A 176 12.26 16.02 8.96
N ILE A 177 12.21 17.07 9.77
CA ILE A 177 12.73 18.40 9.42
C ILE A 177 14.26 18.33 9.24
N ASN A 178 14.96 17.64 10.15
CA ASN A 178 16.42 17.50 10.12
C ASN A 178 16.94 16.42 9.15
N ARG A 179 16.05 15.64 8.51
CA ARG A 179 16.37 14.46 7.67
C ARG A 179 17.19 13.39 8.40
N GLU A 180 16.96 13.23 9.69
CA GLU A 180 17.64 12.22 10.49
C GLU A 180 16.96 10.85 10.36
N PRO A 181 17.71 9.74 10.26
CA PRO A 181 17.14 8.40 10.27
C PRO A 181 16.55 8.05 11.64
N SER A 182 15.62 7.10 11.67
CA SER A 182 15.11 6.56 12.94
C SER A 182 16.22 5.86 13.73
N PRO A 183 16.37 6.11 15.04
CA PRO A 183 17.36 5.43 15.88
C PRO A 183 17.26 3.90 15.82
N ALA A 184 16.03 3.38 15.69
CA ALA A 184 15.80 1.94 15.59
C ALA A 184 16.41 1.34 14.30
N LEU A 185 16.47 2.12 13.22
CA LEU A 185 17.07 1.71 11.95
C LEU A 185 18.59 1.87 11.94
N ALA A 186 19.14 2.76 12.77
CA ALA A 186 20.59 2.94 12.88
C ALA A 186 21.33 1.68 13.37
N ALA A 187 20.62 0.77 14.06
CA ALA A 187 21.15 -0.51 14.51
C ALA A 187 21.29 -1.55 13.38
N PHE A 188 20.65 -1.35 12.22
CA PHE A 188 20.62 -2.32 11.12
C PHE A 188 21.45 -1.81 9.94
N LYS A 189 22.72 -2.21 9.87
CA LYS A 189 23.57 -1.93 8.72
C LYS A 189 23.50 -3.08 7.72
N VAL A 190 23.27 -2.71 6.46
CA VAL A 190 23.26 -3.66 5.34
C VAL A 190 24.68 -4.21 5.14
N GLY A 191 24.79 -5.54 5.02
CA GLY A 191 26.03 -6.30 4.98
C GLY A 191 26.56 -6.75 6.36
N GLU A 192 26.07 -6.19 7.47
CA GLU A 192 26.48 -6.57 8.83
C GLU A 192 25.36 -7.28 9.59
N GLN A 193 24.18 -6.66 9.71
CA GLN A 193 23.01 -7.21 10.43
C GLN A 193 21.87 -7.61 9.49
N VAL A 194 21.86 -7.07 8.27
CA VAL A 194 20.84 -7.33 7.24
C VAL A 194 21.54 -7.63 5.92
N ALA A 195 21.01 -8.50 5.06
CA ALA A 195 21.64 -8.91 3.80
C ALA A 195 23.01 -9.58 4.01
N THR A 196 23.08 -10.49 4.98
CA THR A 196 24.33 -11.13 5.42
C THR A 196 24.63 -12.44 4.70
N SER A 197 23.77 -12.90 3.78
CA SER A 197 24.02 -14.12 3.01
C SER A 197 25.25 -13.91 2.14
N LYS A 198 26.22 -14.81 2.26
CA LYS A 198 27.48 -14.71 1.51
C LYS A 198 27.21 -14.86 0.02
N GLY A 199 27.74 -13.95 -0.79
CA GLY A 199 27.60 -13.96 -2.24
C GLY A 199 28.46 -12.88 -2.88
N ASP A 200 28.62 -12.98 -4.19
CA ASP A 200 29.44 -12.09 -4.99
C ASP A 200 28.62 -11.46 -6.11
N VAL A 201 28.95 -10.21 -6.46
CA VAL A 201 28.39 -9.57 -7.66
C VAL A 201 29.07 -10.15 -8.89
N VAL A 202 28.34 -10.95 -9.66
CA VAL A 202 28.84 -11.65 -10.85
C VAL A 202 28.60 -10.89 -12.15
N PHE A 203 27.75 -9.86 -12.11
CA PHE A 203 27.50 -8.97 -13.24
C PHE A 203 27.01 -7.61 -12.75
N ARG A 204 27.39 -6.55 -13.46
CA ARG A 204 26.93 -5.18 -13.21
C ARG A 204 26.77 -4.45 -14.54
N ASN A 205 25.70 -3.68 -14.67
CA ASN A 205 25.50 -2.72 -15.76
C ASN A 205 24.88 -1.41 -15.22
N ASP A 206 24.34 -0.59 -16.12
CA ASP A 206 23.76 0.72 -15.78
C ASP A 206 22.52 0.66 -14.88
N LEU A 207 21.89 -0.52 -14.74
CA LEU A 207 20.62 -0.68 -14.03
C LEU A 207 20.65 -1.70 -12.88
N ILE A 208 21.45 -2.76 -13.00
CA ILE A 208 21.47 -3.85 -12.02
C ILE A 208 22.88 -4.27 -11.63
N GLU A 209 22.96 -4.82 -10.43
CA GLU A 209 23.95 -5.80 -10.04
C GLU A 209 23.26 -7.15 -9.93
N LEU A 210 23.90 -8.21 -10.43
CA LEU A 210 23.46 -9.58 -10.25
C LEU A 210 24.35 -10.24 -9.19
N ILE A 211 23.74 -10.67 -8.10
CA ILE A 211 24.41 -11.35 -7.00
C ILE A 211 24.25 -12.85 -7.19
N GLN A 212 25.33 -13.62 -7.11
CA GLN A 212 25.30 -15.07 -6.96
C GLN A 212 25.67 -15.41 -5.51
N TYR A 213 24.80 -16.13 -4.81
CA TYR A 213 25.06 -16.53 -3.43
C TYR A 213 25.94 -17.78 -3.35
N ALA A 214 26.82 -17.81 -2.36
CA ALA A 214 27.73 -18.91 -2.10
C ALA A 214 26.95 -20.14 -1.60
N PRO A 215 27.20 -21.34 -2.15
CA PRO A 215 26.50 -22.55 -1.72
C PRO A 215 26.85 -22.91 -0.28
N THR A 216 25.86 -23.35 0.50
CA THR A 216 26.06 -23.88 1.87
C THR A 216 25.99 -25.41 1.94
N THR A 217 25.85 -26.08 0.78
CA THR A 217 25.77 -27.54 0.66
C THR A 217 26.89 -28.07 -0.24
N LYS A 218 27.24 -29.35 -0.11
CA LYS A 218 28.26 -29.99 -0.97
C LYS A 218 27.81 -30.22 -2.42
N LYS A 219 26.50 -30.37 -2.62
CA LYS A 219 25.86 -30.56 -3.93
C LYS A 219 24.67 -29.62 -4.01
N VAL A 220 24.40 -29.14 -5.21
CA VAL A 220 23.26 -28.27 -5.52
C VAL A 220 22.41 -28.88 -6.62
N HIS A 221 21.15 -28.44 -6.72
CA HIS A 221 20.29 -28.74 -7.84
C HIS A 221 20.86 -28.16 -9.15
N PRO A 222 20.67 -28.84 -10.30
CA PRO A 222 21.16 -28.36 -11.59
C PRO A 222 20.55 -27.02 -12.00
N GLU A 223 19.23 -26.87 -11.82
CA GLU A 223 18.49 -25.67 -12.19
C GLU A 223 18.67 -24.55 -11.15
N PRO A 224 19.23 -23.37 -11.54
CA PRO A 224 19.35 -22.25 -10.64
C PRO A 224 18.02 -21.52 -10.43
N ILE A 225 17.93 -20.79 -9.32
CA ILE A 225 16.82 -19.87 -9.04
C ILE A 225 17.30 -18.43 -9.31
N LEU A 226 16.54 -17.69 -10.12
CA LEU A 226 16.74 -16.26 -10.33
C LEU A 226 15.60 -15.47 -9.68
N ILE A 227 15.94 -14.64 -8.70
CA ILE A 227 15.00 -13.80 -7.98
C ILE A 227 15.04 -12.37 -8.55
N ILE A 228 13.87 -11.89 -8.96
CA ILE A 228 13.64 -10.53 -9.48
C ILE A 228 12.78 -9.77 -8.46
N PRO A 229 13.38 -9.03 -7.52
CA PRO A 229 12.62 -8.26 -6.54
C PRO A 229 12.00 -7.01 -7.16
N ALA A 230 11.00 -6.43 -6.50
CA ALA A 230 10.50 -5.11 -6.84
C ALA A 230 11.59 -4.03 -6.66
N TRP A 231 11.64 -3.05 -7.55
CA TRP A 231 12.58 -1.91 -7.48
C TRP A 231 12.11 -0.76 -6.58
N ILE A 232 10.89 -0.84 -6.02
CA ILE A 232 10.38 0.15 -5.03
C ILE A 232 11.10 -0.03 -3.68
N MET A 233 11.38 -1.28 -3.31
CA MET A 233 12.14 -1.63 -2.11
C MET A 233 13.50 -2.21 -2.51
N LYS A 234 14.40 -2.37 -1.54
CA LYS A 234 15.68 -3.03 -1.80
C LYS A 234 15.55 -4.55 -1.76
N PHE A 235 16.42 -5.23 -2.50
CA PHE A 235 16.42 -6.69 -2.66
C PHE A 235 16.48 -7.45 -1.33
N TYR A 236 17.12 -6.85 -0.31
CA TYR A 236 17.34 -7.47 0.99
C TYR A 236 16.06 -7.71 1.81
N ILE A 237 14.88 -7.28 1.35
CA ILE A 237 13.61 -7.77 1.93
C ILE A 237 13.49 -9.30 1.83
N LEU A 238 14.15 -9.91 0.84
CA LEU A 238 14.24 -11.37 0.66
C LEU A 238 15.50 -11.98 1.30
N ASP A 239 16.36 -11.14 1.89
CA ASP A 239 17.58 -11.52 2.59
C ASP A 239 17.78 -10.61 3.81
N LEU A 240 16.87 -10.68 4.77
CA LEU A 240 16.88 -9.81 5.96
C LEU A 240 17.95 -10.27 6.95
N SER A 241 17.57 -10.92 8.05
CA SER A 241 18.47 -11.55 9.01
C SER A 241 18.62 -13.05 8.70
N PRO A 242 19.63 -13.73 9.28
CA PRO A 242 19.83 -15.17 9.03
C PRO A 242 18.59 -16.03 9.28
N GLU A 243 17.73 -15.64 10.22
CA GLU A 243 16.54 -16.38 10.66
C GLU A 243 15.33 -16.18 9.75
N ASN A 244 15.29 -15.11 8.96
CA ASN A 244 14.15 -14.76 8.10
C ASN A 244 14.56 -14.41 6.65
N SER A 245 15.71 -14.93 6.21
CA SER A 245 16.19 -14.81 4.84
C SER A 245 15.68 -15.96 3.96
N LEU A 246 14.94 -15.60 2.90
CA LEU A 246 14.53 -16.54 1.86
C LEU A 246 15.76 -17.06 1.10
N VAL A 247 16.73 -16.19 0.83
CA VAL A 247 17.98 -16.60 0.18
C VAL A 247 18.71 -17.67 0.97
N ASN A 248 18.94 -17.41 2.27
CA ASN A 248 19.62 -18.35 3.16
C ASN A 248 18.88 -19.69 3.19
N PHE A 249 17.54 -19.65 3.26
CA PHE A 249 16.72 -20.86 3.17
C PHE A 249 16.96 -21.61 1.86
N LEU A 250 16.86 -20.96 0.70
CA LEU A 250 17.02 -21.61 -0.61
C LEU A 250 18.42 -22.20 -0.82
N VAL A 251 19.46 -21.45 -0.44
CA VAL A 251 20.86 -21.92 -0.52
C VAL A 251 21.07 -23.11 0.42
N SER A 252 20.50 -23.09 1.64
CA SER A 252 20.54 -24.22 2.57
C SER A 252 19.82 -25.48 2.05
N ARG A 253 18.85 -25.32 1.15
CA ARG A 253 18.15 -26.40 0.46
C ARG A 253 18.89 -26.91 -0.77
N GLY A 254 20.07 -26.36 -1.06
CA GLY A 254 20.92 -26.79 -2.15
C GLY A 254 20.54 -26.19 -3.49
N HIS A 255 19.92 -25.01 -3.54
CA HIS A 255 19.76 -24.29 -4.80
C HIS A 255 20.93 -23.33 -5.03
N THR A 256 21.35 -23.21 -6.29
CA THR A 256 22.15 -22.06 -6.73
C THR A 256 21.20 -20.87 -6.90
N VAL A 257 21.41 -19.81 -6.12
CA VAL A 257 20.50 -18.66 -6.08
C VAL A 257 21.19 -17.43 -6.64
N PHE A 258 20.50 -16.75 -7.55
CA PHE A 258 20.84 -15.45 -8.09
C PHE A 258 19.78 -14.42 -7.70
N MET A 259 20.19 -13.18 -7.43
CA MET A 259 19.28 -12.07 -7.11
C MET A 259 19.68 -10.81 -7.87
N VAL A 260 18.69 -10.19 -8.50
CA VAL A 260 18.85 -8.84 -9.06
C VAL A 260 18.81 -7.80 -7.95
N SER A 261 19.85 -6.99 -7.86
CA SER A 261 19.93 -5.78 -7.03
C SER A 261 19.80 -4.55 -7.94
N TRP A 262 18.66 -3.87 -7.85
CA TRP A 262 18.38 -2.69 -8.66
C TRP A 262 19.15 -1.45 -8.17
N LYS A 263 19.71 -0.71 -9.13
CA LYS A 263 20.28 0.62 -8.92
C LYS A 263 19.22 1.56 -8.33
N ASN A 264 19.60 2.40 -7.37
CA ASN A 264 18.76 3.54 -6.98
C ASN A 264 18.81 4.59 -8.08
N PRO A 265 17.67 4.99 -8.68
CA PRO A 265 17.67 5.94 -9.76
C PRO A 265 18.18 7.31 -9.30
N SER A 266 18.96 7.93 -10.17
CA SER A 266 19.45 9.30 -10.06
C SER A 266 18.69 10.20 -11.05
N THR A 267 19.03 11.49 -11.07
CA THR A 267 18.47 12.44 -12.06
C THR A 267 18.76 12.03 -13.50
N ASP A 268 19.86 11.31 -13.72
CA ASP A 268 20.31 10.90 -15.05
C ASP A 268 19.46 9.74 -15.59
N ASP A 269 18.80 9.00 -14.69
CA ASP A 269 17.95 7.85 -15.00
C ASP A 269 16.50 8.25 -15.35
N ARG A 270 16.18 9.54 -15.42
CA ARG A 270 14.82 10.07 -15.62
C ARG A 270 14.11 9.61 -16.91
N ASN A 271 14.89 9.17 -17.90
CA ASN A 271 14.40 8.74 -19.21
C ASN A 271 14.32 7.20 -19.32
N LEU A 272 14.64 6.45 -18.25
CA LEU A 272 14.49 5.00 -18.27
C LEU A 272 13.03 4.63 -18.44
N SER A 273 12.76 3.78 -19.43
CA SER A 273 11.45 3.21 -19.71
C SER A 273 11.30 1.85 -19.05
N LEU A 274 10.06 1.33 -18.98
CA LEU A 274 9.84 -0.06 -18.55
C LEU A 274 10.57 -1.08 -19.45
N ASP A 275 10.77 -0.76 -20.74
CA ASP A 275 11.51 -1.65 -21.63
C ASP A 275 13.01 -1.71 -21.29
N ASP A 276 13.58 -0.61 -20.77
CA ASP A 276 14.95 -0.62 -20.25
C ASP A 276 15.09 -1.54 -19.03
N TYR A 277 14.10 -1.56 -18.13
CA TYR A 277 14.07 -2.52 -17.02
C TYR A 277 13.96 -3.97 -17.47
N ARG A 278 13.17 -4.24 -18.52
CA ARG A 278 13.10 -5.57 -19.14
C ARG A 278 14.46 -5.97 -19.73
N ARG A 279 15.05 -5.11 -20.57
CA ARG A 279 16.27 -5.40 -21.34
C ARG A 279 17.52 -5.40 -20.48
N LEU A 280 17.78 -4.32 -19.76
CA LEU A 280 18.98 -4.13 -18.93
C LEU A 280 18.88 -4.80 -17.56
N GLY A 281 17.67 -5.09 -17.08
CA GLY A 281 17.45 -5.83 -15.85
C GLY A 281 17.25 -7.31 -16.10
N VAL A 282 16.00 -7.68 -16.40
CA VAL A 282 15.56 -9.08 -16.43
C VAL A 282 16.30 -9.92 -17.47
N MET A 283 16.35 -9.45 -18.73
CA MET A 283 16.99 -10.20 -19.81
C MET A 283 18.51 -10.30 -19.60
N ALA A 284 19.17 -9.20 -19.21
CA ALA A 284 20.60 -9.22 -18.90
C ALA A 284 20.95 -10.18 -17.75
N ALA A 285 20.08 -10.29 -16.74
CA ALA A 285 20.26 -11.25 -15.66
C ALA A 285 20.10 -12.70 -16.15
N LEU A 286 19.07 -12.99 -16.94
CA LEU A 286 18.86 -14.31 -17.56
C LEU A 286 20.05 -14.71 -18.44
N ASP A 287 20.50 -13.83 -19.33
CA ASP A 287 21.65 -14.06 -20.22
C ASP A 287 22.94 -14.33 -19.43
N THR A 288 23.09 -13.67 -18.27
CA THR A 288 24.24 -13.90 -17.38
C THR A 288 24.14 -15.23 -16.67
N VAL A 289 22.97 -15.59 -16.12
CA VAL A 289 22.76 -16.87 -15.45
C VAL A 289 22.96 -18.03 -16.43
N SER A 290 22.45 -17.93 -17.66
CA SER A 290 22.65 -18.94 -18.70
C SER A 290 24.11 -19.09 -19.15
N ARG A 291 24.94 -18.06 -18.98
CA ARG A 291 26.40 -18.16 -19.21
C ARG A 291 27.13 -18.83 -18.06
N ILE A 292 26.70 -18.57 -16.81
CA ILE A 292 27.31 -19.15 -15.61
C ILE A 292 26.91 -20.62 -15.43
N VAL A 293 25.64 -20.95 -15.70
CA VAL A 293 25.07 -22.29 -15.58
C VAL A 293 24.51 -22.72 -16.95
N PRO A 294 25.39 -23.09 -17.90
CA PRO A 294 24.98 -23.43 -19.25
C PRO A 294 24.11 -24.69 -19.28
N GLU A 295 23.25 -24.77 -20.30
CA GLU A 295 22.39 -25.93 -20.59
C GLU A 295 21.39 -26.31 -19.49
N GLN A 296 21.14 -25.41 -18.53
CA GLN A 296 20.13 -25.60 -17.48
C GLN A 296 18.95 -24.65 -17.64
N ARG A 297 17.76 -25.11 -17.25
CA ARG A 297 16.57 -24.27 -17.14
C ARG A 297 16.67 -23.41 -15.88
N ILE A 298 16.13 -22.20 -15.92
CA ILE A 298 16.15 -21.25 -14.80
C ILE A 298 14.77 -21.21 -14.15
N HIS A 299 14.71 -21.39 -12.83
CA HIS A 299 13.52 -21.07 -12.05
C HIS A 299 13.48 -19.58 -11.74
N ALA A 300 12.77 -18.81 -12.58
CA ALA A 300 12.58 -17.38 -12.35
C ALA A 300 11.42 -17.12 -11.37
N THR A 301 11.64 -16.24 -10.41
CA THR A 301 10.59 -15.78 -9.48
C THR A 301 10.62 -14.26 -9.33
N GLY A 302 9.48 -13.64 -9.60
CA GLY A 302 9.26 -12.21 -9.36
C GLY A 302 8.62 -11.97 -8.00
N TYR A 303 9.05 -10.92 -7.29
CA TYR A 303 8.45 -10.51 -6.03
C TYR A 303 7.80 -9.13 -6.13
N CYS A 304 6.51 -9.04 -5.80
CA CYS A 304 5.71 -7.82 -5.93
C CYS A 304 5.76 -7.27 -7.37
N LEU A 305 6.14 -6.01 -7.58
CA LEU A 305 6.28 -5.40 -8.92
C LEU A 305 7.33 -6.09 -9.81
N GLY A 306 8.21 -6.91 -9.23
CA GLY A 306 9.19 -7.68 -10.00
C GLY A 306 8.61 -8.90 -10.73
N GLY A 307 7.35 -9.29 -10.43
CA GLY A 307 6.62 -10.34 -11.15
C GLY A 307 5.67 -9.76 -12.18
#